data_AF-A0A363UBK9-F1
#
_entry.id   AF-A0A363UBK9-F1
#
_cell.length_a   1.000
_cell.length_b   1.000
_cell.length_c   1.000
_cell.angle_alpha   90.00
_cell.angle_beta   90.00
_cell.angle_gamma   90.00
#
_symmetry.space_group_name_H-M   'P 1'
#
loop_
_entity.id
_entity.type
_entity.pdbx_description
1 polymer ?
#
loop_
_entity_poly.entity_id
_entity_poly.type
_entity_poly.pdbx_seq_one_letter_code
_entity_poly.pdbx_strand_id
1 'polypeptide(L)'
;MSEGQDHPNINRNIHPPVLLLIHLLAAFLLSWLLPLRIASINSLTWAGYVLLLAGLGLASSAVSRFTKAHTTLDPHGSVSAMVTDGPYRFSRNPIYLGFVCTLIGLPLALGNVWGAILSPLLMMTLYRFVIKHEEVYLEKKFQDVYASYRTRVRRWL
;
A
#
# COMPACT_ATOMS: atom_id res chain seq x y z
N MET A 1 13.66 -32.15 -8.11
CA MET A 1 13.10 -30.82 -8.43
C MET A 1 11.94 -30.58 -7.48
N SER A 2 12.10 -29.78 -6.42
CA SER A 2 10.94 -29.45 -5.58
C SER A 2 10.04 -28.52 -6.37
N GLU A 3 8.76 -28.87 -6.52
CA GLU A 3 7.72 -27.92 -6.93
C GLU A 3 7.79 -26.71 -6.00
N GLY A 4 8.43 -25.64 -6.48
CA GLY A 4 8.49 -24.39 -5.73
C GLY A 4 7.10 -23.79 -5.69
N GLN A 5 6.61 -23.46 -4.50
CA GLN A 5 5.33 -22.79 -4.31
C GLN A 5 5.18 -21.61 -5.30
N ASP A 6 4.22 -21.69 -6.23
CA ASP A 6 3.94 -20.62 -7.18
C ASP A 6 3.05 -19.53 -6.56
N HIS A 7 3.32 -19.18 -5.31
CA HIS A 7 2.63 -18.09 -4.63
C HIS A 7 3.56 -17.45 -3.60
N PRO A 8 3.31 -16.18 -3.22
CA PRO A 8 4.01 -15.56 -2.10
C PRO A 8 3.83 -16.36 -0.81
N ASN A 9 4.88 -16.44 0.01
CA ASN A 9 4.80 -17.04 1.34
C ASN A 9 4.28 -16.01 2.36
N ILE A 10 3.04 -15.56 2.17
CA ILE A 10 2.35 -14.63 3.07
C ILE A 10 1.39 -15.45 3.95
N ASN A 11 1.26 -15.09 5.21
CA ASN A 11 0.28 -15.73 6.09
C ASN A 11 -1.13 -15.44 5.55
N ARG A 12 -1.92 -16.48 5.26
CA ARG A 12 -3.28 -16.38 4.71
C ARG A 12 -4.23 -15.49 5.51
N ASN A 13 -3.98 -15.31 6.80
CA ASN A 13 -4.79 -14.44 7.66
C ASN A 13 -4.46 -12.94 7.50
N ILE A 14 -3.39 -12.61 6.78
CA ILE A 14 -2.95 -11.23 6.56
C ILE A 14 -3.49 -10.74 5.23
N HIS A 15 -4.39 -9.75 5.31
CA HIS A 15 -4.93 -9.04 4.16
C HIS A 15 -4.54 -7.56 4.24
N PRO A 16 -3.89 -6.99 3.21
CA PRO A 16 -3.46 -5.59 3.23
C PRO A 16 -4.58 -4.58 3.55
N PRO A 17 -5.82 -4.71 3.03
CA PRO A 17 -6.92 -3.83 3.41
C PRO A 17 -7.28 -3.91 4.91
N VAL A 18 -7.18 -5.09 5.52
CA VAL A 18 -7.43 -5.27 6.96
C VAL A 18 -6.35 -4.55 7.77
N LEU A 19 -5.09 -4.59 7.34
CA LEU A 19 -4.01 -3.83 7.99
C LEU A 19 -4.30 -2.32 7.95
N LEU A 20 -4.74 -1.78 6.81
CA LEU A 20 -5.17 -0.39 6.70
C LEU A 20 -6.32 -0.07 7.66
N LEU A 21 -7.36 -0.91 7.71
CA LEU A 21 -8.51 -0.73 8.60
C LEU A 21 -8.10 -0.71 10.07
N ILE A 22 -7.24 -1.63 10.50
CA ILE A 22 -6.72 -1.66 11.88
C ILE A 22 -6.01 -0.35 12.22
N HIS A 23 -5.18 0.19 11.32
CA HIS A 23 -4.47 1.44 11.58
C HIS A 23 -5.40 2.66 11.56
N LEU A 24 -6.45 2.66 10.71
CA LEU A 24 -7.48 3.70 10.74
C LEU A 24 -8.27 3.67 12.05
N LEU A 25 -8.71 2.48 12.49
CA LEU A 25 -9.38 2.31 13.77
C LEU A 25 -8.49 2.77 14.94
N ALA A 26 -7.20 2.42 14.91
CA ALA A 26 -6.23 2.91 15.88
C ALA A 26 -6.09 4.45 15.85
N ALA A 27 -6.03 5.06 14.65
CA ALA A 27 -5.96 6.52 14.52
C ALA A 27 -7.21 7.20 15.12
N PHE A 28 -8.40 6.67 14.87
CA PHE A 28 -9.64 7.20 15.43
C PHE A 28 -9.77 6.95 16.93
N LEU A 29 -9.38 5.78 17.42
CA LEU A 29 -9.34 5.49 18.85
C LEU A 29 -8.38 6.43 19.58
N LEU A 30 -7.18 6.64 19.04
CA LEU A 30 -6.21 7.60 19.58
C LEU A 30 -6.73 9.04 19.47
N SER A 31 -7.45 9.40 18.40
CA SER A 31 -8.10 10.70 18.31
C SER A 31 -9.13 10.93 19.41
N TRP A 32 -9.83 9.86 19.80
CA TRP A 32 -10.86 9.92 20.82
C TRP A 32 -10.24 9.97 22.23
N LEU A 33 -9.22 9.15 22.49
CA LEU A 33 -8.50 9.12 23.78
C LEU A 33 -7.60 10.32 24.00
N LEU A 34 -6.91 10.76 22.94
CA LEU A 34 -5.89 11.81 22.93
C LEU A 34 -6.18 12.77 21.78
N PRO A 35 -7.11 13.72 21.96
CA PRO A 35 -7.54 14.63 20.90
C PRO A 35 -6.45 15.65 20.55
N LEU A 36 -5.49 15.21 19.73
CA LEU A 36 -4.54 16.08 19.04
C LEU A 36 -5.24 16.77 17.88
N ARG A 37 -6.11 17.73 18.22
CA ARG A 37 -6.80 18.55 17.23
C ARG A 37 -5.83 19.58 16.69
N ILE A 38 -5.68 19.60 15.38
CA ILE A 38 -5.11 20.76 14.73
C ILE A 38 -6.18 21.86 14.85
N ALA A 39 -5.80 23.07 15.27
CA ALA A 39 -6.68 24.22 15.11
C ALA A 39 -7.20 24.23 13.66
N SER A 40 -8.47 24.57 13.45
CA SER A 40 -9.16 24.53 12.16
C SER A 40 -8.50 25.44 11.12
N ILE A 41 -7.34 25.03 10.59
CA ILE A 41 -6.67 25.65 9.46
C ILE A 41 -7.30 24.98 8.26
N ASN A 42 -8.25 25.67 7.63
CA ASN A 42 -9.01 25.16 6.48
C ASN A 42 -8.10 24.50 5.43
N SER A 43 -6.89 25.03 5.23
CA SER A 43 -5.89 24.48 4.30
C SER A 43 -5.46 23.04 4.60
N LEU A 44 -5.31 22.65 5.88
CA LEU A 44 -4.91 21.28 6.25
C LEU A 44 -6.04 20.29 6.03
N THR A 45 -7.28 20.69 6.32
CA THR A 45 -8.47 19.89 6.01
C THR A 45 -8.60 19.62 4.50
N TRP A 46 -8.44 20.66 3.66
CA TRP A 46 -8.43 20.50 2.21
C TRP A 46 -7.27 19.62 1.72
N ALA A 47 -6.08 19.79 2.29
CA ALA A 47 -4.95 18.92 1.99
C ALA A 47 -5.25 17.45 2.35
N GLY A 48 -5.97 17.21 3.46
CA GLY A 48 -6.45 15.88 3.83
C GLY A 48 -7.38 15.26 2.78
N TYR A 49 -8.37 16.02 2.30
CA TYR A 49 -9.27 15.55 1.23
C TYR A 49 -8.53 15.27 -0.07
N VAL A 50 -7.64 16.18 -0.49
CA VAL A 50 -6.83 15.99 -1.70
C VAL A 50 -5.98 14.74 -1.58
N LEU A 51 -5.32 14.53 -0.43
CA LEU A 51 -4.47 13.37 -0.20
C LEU A 51 -5.28 12.05 -0.15
N LEU A 52 -6.47 12.08 0.46
CA LEU A 52 -7.38 10.93 0.49
C LEU A 52 -7.80 10.54 -0.93
N LEU A 53 -8.30 11.50 -1.71
CA LEU A 53 -8.74 11.26 -3.09
C LEU A 53 -7.59 10.80 -3.99
N ALA A 54 -6.40 11.41 -3.84
CA ALA A 54 -5.20 10.99 -4.55
C ALA A 54 -4.79 9.55 -4.15
N GLY A 55 -4.87 9.19 -2.87
CA GLY A 55 -4.57 7.85 -2.37
C GLY A 55 -5.51 6.78 -2.92
N LEU A 56 -6.82 7.04 -2.89
CA LEU A 56 -7.83 6.17 -3.47
C LEU A 56 -7.65 6.05 -4.99
N GLY A 57 -7.46 7.17 -5.69
CA GLY A 57 -7.22 7.20 -7.13
C GLY A 57 -5.96 6.42 -7.53
N LEU A 58 -4.88 6.56 -6.77
CA LEU A 58 -3.64 5.81 -6.99
C LEU A 58 -3.85 4.31 -6.80
N ALA A 59 -4.49 3.90 -5.70
CA ALA A 59 -4.78 2.49 -5.43
C ALA A 59 -5.69 1.88 -6.51
N SER A 60 -6.80 2.55 -6.85
CA SER A 60 -7.71 2.11 -7.91
C SER A 60 -7.03 2.06 -9.28
N SER A 61 -6.22 3.06 -9.62
CA SER A 61 -5.47 3.05 -10.88
C SER A 61 -4.46 1.91 -10.93
N ALA A 62 -3.79 1.58 -9.83
CA ALA A 62 -2.84 0.48 -9.75
C ALA A 62 -3.56 -0.88 -9.87
N VAL A 63 -4.65 -1.05 -9.13
CA VAL A 63 -5.52 -2.23 -9.17
C VAL A 63 -6.03 -2.50 -10.60
N SER A 64 -6.46 -1.46 -11.31
CA SER A 64 -6.98 -1.59 -12.68
C SER A 64 -5.97 -2.20 -13.67
N ARG A 65 -4.67 -2.12 -13.38
CA ARG A 65 -3.62 -2.70 -14.23
C ARG A 65 -3.58 -4.22 -14.15
N PHE A 66 -3.92 -4.81 -13.00
CA PHE A 66 -3.98 -6.26 -12.85
C PHE A 66 -5.19 -6.84 -13.57
N THR A 67 -6.33 -6.15 -13.49
CA THR A 67 -7.51 -6.52 -14.26
C THR A 67 -7.22 -6.49 -15.77
N LYS A 68 -6.52 -5.46 -16.25
CA LYS A 68 -6.12 -5.33 -17.66
C LYS A 68 -5.05 -6.35 -18.08
N ALA A 69 -4.15 -6.72 -17.18
CA ALA A 69 -3.10 -7.71 -17.42
C ALA A 69 -3.58 -9.16 -17.21
N HIS A 70 -4.87 -9.39 -16.92
CA HIS A 70 -5.43 -10.70 -16.58
C HIS A 70 -4.59 -11.45 -15.53
N THR A 71 -4.15 -10.73 -14.50
CA THR A 71 -3.31 -11.27 -13.44
C THR A 71 -3.92 -11.00 -12.07
N THR A 72 -3.54 -11.78 -11.07
CA THR A 72 -4.23 -11.78 -9.77
C THR A 72 -3.84 -10.60 -8.90
N LEU A 73 -4.83 -10.01 -8.23
CA LEU A 73 -4.65 -9.04 -7.13
C LEU A 73 -4.53 -9.73 -5.77
N ASP A 74 -4.75 -11.04 -5.74
CA ASP A 74 -4.62 -11.81 -4.51
C ASP A 74 -3.15 -11.84 -4.09
N PRO A 75 -2.79 -11.27 -2.92
CA PRO A 75 -1.43 -11.35 -2.40
C PRO A 75 -1.00 -12.82 -2.14
N HIS A 76 -1.93 -13.76 -2.13
CA HIS A 76 -1.68 -15.20 -1.99
C HIS A 76 -1.72 -15.95 -3.32
N GLY A 77 -2.00 -15.27 -4.43
CA GLY A 77 -2.17 -15.88 -5.75
C GLY A 77 -0.88 -15.95 -6.57
N SER A 78 -0.90 -16.76 -7.62
CA SER A 78 0.17 -16.82 -8.61
C SER A 78 0.08 -15.65 -9.61
N VAL A 79 1.16 -14.90 -9.75
CA VAL A 79 1.20 -13.77 -10.70
C VAL A 79 1.61 -14.29 -12.07
N SER A 80 0.75 -14.14 -13.07
CA SER A 80 0.99 -14.62 -14.46
C SER A 80 1.89 -13.70 -15.29
N ALA A 81 1.92 -12.40 -14.99
CA ALA A 81 2.70 -11.41 -15.74
C ALA A 81 3.16 -10.25 -14.85
N MET A 82 4.32 -9.67 -15.17
CA MET A 82 4.84 -8.51 -14.44
C MET A 82 4.22 -7.20 -14.96
N VAL A 83 3.50 -6.51 -14.08
CA VAL A 83 2.96 -5.18 -14.35
C VAL A 83 4.02 -4.12 -14.04
N THR A 84 4.45 -3.36 -15.05
CA THR A 84 5.49 -2.32 -14.93
C THR A 84 5.06 -0.95 -15.47
N ASP A 85 3.82 -0.83 -15.96
CA ASP A 85 3.25 0.39 -16.55
C ASP A 85 2.35 1.17 -15.57
N GLY A 86 1.90 2.34 -15.99
CA GLY A 86 1.02 3.19 -15.17
C GLY A 86 1.69 3.57 -13.84
N PRO A 87 1.01 3.44 -12.69
CA PRO A 87 1.61 3.73 -11.38
C PRO A 87 2.86 2.91 -11.04
N TYR A 88 3.01 1.71 -11.61
CA TYR A 88 4.14 0.83 -11.37
C TYR A 88 5.46 1.36 -11.95
N ARG A 89 5.43 2.35 -12.85
CA ARG A 89 6.67 3.00 -13.31
C ARG A 89 7.33 3.89 -12.25
N PHE A 90 6.59 4.31 -11.23
CA PHE A 90 7.04 5.26 -10.21
C PHE A 90 7.37 4.59 -8.88
N SER A 91 6.62 3.55 -8.52
CA SER A 91 6.82 2.78 -7.30
C SER A 91 6.50 1.32 -7.60
N ARG A 92 7.26 0.40 -6.99
CA ARG A 92 6.94 -1.04 -7.05
C ARG A 92 5.69 -1.40 -6.24
N ASN A 93 5.25 -0.54 -5.32
CA ASN A 93 4.14 -0.79 -4.40
C ASN A 93 3.09 0.35 -4.41
N PRO A 94 2.51 0.72 -5.56
CA PRO A 94 1.63 1.88 -5.67
C PRO A 94 0.29 1.69 -4.94
N ILE A 95 -0.23 0.46 -4.84
CA ILE A 95 -1.45 0.16 -4.07
C ILE A 95 -1.23 0.50 -2.58
N TYR A 96 -0.11 0.03 -2.02
CA TYR A 96 0.24 0.28 -0.61
C TYR A 96 0.59 1.73 -0.34
N LEU A 97 1.16 2.42 -1.32
CA LEU A 97 1.32 3.87 -1.23
C LEU A 97 -0.05 4.59 -1.16
N GLY A 98 -1.03 4.14 -1.95
CA GLY A 98 -2.41 4.62 -1.85
C GLY A 98 -3.02 4.38 -0.47
N PHE A 99 -2.71 3.27 0.18
CA PHE A 99 -3.15 2.99 1.56
C PHE A 99 -2.52 3.94 2.57
N VAL A 100 -1.22 4.22 2.44
CA VAL A 100 -0.54 5.21 3.28
C VAL A 100 -1.16 6.60 3.08
N CYS A 101 -1.37 7.04 1.84
CA CYS A 101 -2.06 8.31 1.56
C CYS A 101 -3.48 8.35 2.14
N THR A 102 -4.22 7.25 2.08
CA THR A 102 -5.57 7.13 2.66
C THR A 102 -5.55 7.22 4.18
N LEU A 103 -4.60 6.53 4.84
CA LEU A 103 -4.41 6.57 6.29
C LEU A 103 -4.04 7.98 6.78
N ILE A 104 -3.27 8.75 6.01
CA ILE A 104 -2.92 10.12 6.36
C ILE A 104 -4.10 11.06 6.07
N GLY A 105 -4.64 10.99 4.85
CA GLY A 105 -5.61 11.94 4.33
C GLY A 105 -6.95 11.93 5.06
N LEU A 106 -7.49 10.75 5.39
CA LEU A 106 -8.81 10.65 6.02
C LEU A 106 -8.85 11.26 7.44
N PRO A 107 -7.97 10.88 8.39
CA PRO A 107 -7.89 11.55 9.69
C PRO A 107 -7.58 13.05 9.55
N LEU A 108 -6.70 13.43 8.63
CA LEU A 108 -6.33 14.83 8.43
C LEU A 108 -7.52 15.68 7.94
N ALA A 109 -8.34 15.15 7.03
CA ALA A 109 -9.58 15.78 6.58
C ALA A 109 -10.59 15.97 7.72
N LEU A 110 -10.51 15.12 8.75
CA LEU A 110 -11.34 15.19 9.95
C LEU A 110 -10.68 16.01 11.08
N GLY A 111 -9.58 16.71 10.79
CA GLY A 111 -8.87 17.57 11.75
C GLY A 111 -7.95 16.82 12.71
N ASN A 112 -7.51 15.61 12.35
CA ASN A 112 -6.71 14.73 13.19
C ASN A 112 -5.35 14.32 12.56
N VAL A 113 -4.28 14.35 13.36
CA VAL A 113 -2.90 14.03 12.91
C VAL A 113 -2.47 12.57 13.12
N TRP A 114 -3.22 11.76 13.86
CA TRP A 114 -2.82 10.38 14.19
C TRP A 114 -2.62 9.51 12.95
N GLY A 115 -3.36 9.75 11.87
CA GLY A 115 -3.12 9.09 10.58
C GLY A 115 -1.69 9.31 10.06
N ALA A 116 -1.19 10.56 10.14
CA ALA A 116 0.18 10.89 9.78
C ALA A 116 1.20 10.21 10.71
N ILE A 117 0.94 10.24 12.02
CA ILE A 117 1.84 9.65 13.04
C ILE A 117 1.92 8.12 12.91
N LEU A 118 0.80 7.45 12.61
CA LEU A 118 0.75 5.99 12.45
C LEU A 118 1.19 5.50 11.07
N SER A 119 1.36 6.40 10.10
CA SER A 119 1.76 6.02 8.73
C SER A 119 3.09 5.25 8.63
N PRO A 120 4.15 5.57 9.40
CA PRO A 120 5.38 4.77 9.38
C PRO A 120 5.17 3.36 9.94
N LEU A 121 4.28 3.20 10.91
CA LEU A 121 3.92 1.90 11.47
C LEU A 121 3.17 1.04 10.44
N LEU A 122 2.24 1.64 9.68
CA LEU A 122 1.57 0.94 8.58
C LEU A 122 2.59 0.52 7.50
N MET A 123 3.50 1.42 7.10
CA MET A 123 4.55 1.10 6.12
C MET A 123 5.43 -0.06 6.58
N MET A 124 5.84 -0.06 7.87
CA MET A 124 6.63 -1.13 8.46
C MET A 124 5.86 -2.46 8.44
N THR A 125 4.58 -2.44 8.82
CA THR A 125 3.71 -3.63 8.86
C THR A 125 3.51 -4.21 7.46
N LEU A 126 3.16 -3.37 6.49
CA LEU A 126 3.03 -3.77 5.08
C LEU A 126 4.34 -4.34 4.54
N TYR A 127 5.48 -3.70 4.86
CA TYR A 127 6.77 -4.21 4.44
C TYR A 127 7.06 -5.60 5.01
N ARG A 128 6.92 -5.76 6.33
CA ARG A 128 7.33 -6.96 7.05
C ARG A 128 6.49 -8.18 6.73
N PHE A 129 5.19 -7.98 6.52
CA PHE A 129 4.23 -9.08 6.38
C PHE A 129 3.80 -9.34 4.95
N VAL A 130 3.95 -8.37 4.04
CA VAL A 130 3.40 -8.48 2.67
C VAL A 130 4.51 -8.23 1.64
N ILE A 131 4.97 -6.98 1.51
CA ILE A 131 5.85 -6.54 0.41
C ILE A 131 7.13 -7.39 0.35
N LYS A 132 7.77 -7.67 1.48
CA LYS A 132 9.00 -8.47 1.47
C LYS A 132 8.79 -9.86 0.86
N HIS A 133 7.64 -10.48 1.13
CA HIS A 133 7.31 -11.82 0.65
C HIS A 133 6.91 -11.78 -0.84
N GLU A 134 6.16 -10.76 -1.26
CA GLU A 134 5.86 -10.52 -2.68
C GLU A 134 7.12 -10.27 -3.50
N GLU A 135 8.04 -9.41 -3.04
CA GLU A 135 9.28 -9.10 -3.75
C GLU A 135 10.17 -10.34 -3.90
N VAL A 136 10.28 -11.18 -2.86
CA VAL A 136 11.03 -12.45 -2.92
C VAL A 136 10.39 -13.43 -3.90
N TYR A 137 9.06 -13.49 -3.95
CA TYR A 137 8.35 -14.32 -4.91
C TYR A 137 8.57 -13.84 -6.35
N LEU A 138 8.45 -12.52 -6.61
CA LEU A 138 8.68 -11.93 -7.92
C LEU A 138 10.13 -12.10 -8.38
N GLU A 139 11.10 -11.98 -7.48
CA GLU A 139 12.52 -12.22 -7.76
C GLU A 139 12.79 -13.67 -8.18
N LYS A 140 12.16 -14.64 -7.50
CA LYS A 140 12.26 -16.06 -7.88
C LYS A 140 11.57 -16.37 -9.20
N LYS A 141 10.38 -15.80 -9.43
CA LYS A 141 9.55 -16.14 -10.60
C LYS A 141 10.02 -15.48 -11.89
N PHE A 142 10.43 -14.21 -11.82
CA PHE A 142 10.76 -13.42 -13.01
C PHE A 142 12.25 -13.09 -13.15
N GLN A 143 13.09 -13.49 -12.18
CA GLN A 143 14.55 -13.43 -12.23
C GLN A 143 15.08 -12.10 -12.82
N ASP A 144 15.75 -12.14 -13.97
CA ASP A 144 16.40 -10.98 -14.62
C ASP A 144 15.42 -9.85 -14.96
N VAL A 145 14.17 -10.18 -15.30
CA VAL A 145 13.14 -9.17 -15.59
C VAL A 145 12.86 -8.34 -14.33
N TYR A 146 12.74 -9.00 -13.18
CA TYR A 146 12.50 -8.32 -11.90
C TYR A 146 13.74 -7.57 -11.43
N ALA A 147 14.94 -8.14 -11.62
CA ALA A 147 16.20 -7.47 -11.31
C ALA A 147 16.34 -6.16 -12.09
N SER A 148 16.09 -6.19 -13.41
CA SER A 148 16.12 -5.00 -14.28
C SER A 148 15.06 -3.96 -13.90
N TYR A 149 13.88 -4.40 -13.46
CA TYR A 149 12.84 -3.50 -12.98
C TYR A 149 13.21 -2.83 -11.65
N ARG A 150 13.78 -3.59 -10.71
CA ARG A 150 14.19 -3.11 -9.38
C ARG A 150 15.30 -2.06 -9.41
N THR A 151 16.16 -2.06 -10.42
CA THR A 151 17.19 -1.01 -10.58
C THR A 151 16.60 0.32 -11.06
N ARG A 152 15.49 0.28 -11.81
CA ARG A 152 14.82 1.47 -12.36
C ARG A 152 13.77 2.05 -11.42
N VAL A 153 13.10 1.21 -10.64
CA VAL A 153 11.94 1.61 -9.83
C VAL A 153 12.18 1.30 -8.35
N ARG A 154 12.01 2.31 -7.51
CA ARG A 154 12.18 2.18 -6.06
C ARG A 154 10.99 1.44 -5.43
N ARG A 155 11.19 0.92 -4.22
CA ARG A 155 10.15 0.17 -3.48
C ARG A 155 8.97 1.08 -3.11
N TRP A 156 9.33 2.25 -2.61
CA TRP A 156 8.50 3.43 -2.35
C TRP A 156 9.02 4.57 -3.26
N LEU A 157 8.26 5.66 -3.46
CA LEU A 157 8.66 6.81 -4.30
C LEU A 157 10.10 7.29 -4.02
#